data_AF-A0AA96XZJ5-F1
#
_entry.id   AF-A0AA96XZJ5-F1
#
_cell.length_a   1.000
_cell.length_b   1.000
_cell.length_c   1.000
_cell.angle_alpha   90.00
_cell.angle_beta   90.00
_cell.angle_gamma   90.00
#
_symmetry.space_group_name_H-M   'P 1'
#
loop_
_entity.id
_entity.type
_entity.pdbx_description
1 polymer ?
#
loop_
_entity_poly.entity_id
_entity_poly.type
_entity_poly.pdbx_seq_one_letter_code
_entity_poly.pdbx_strand_id
1 'polypeptide(L)'
;MNYVGTAFSQLAFAWKLYDYALDGKINLAELDRPLTFQGGDMVLVLPDKVLDTPNDLILALENNLVITFGAAAITLNRCREEAGLKLSAEIETEADQFIGATYQIRNAFDHDIAEPRWNITKPRFARRYEFGGIRIDLTDVGTKRFEYQDIGGPDVLFRMKDYAETHLWP
;
A
#
# COMPACT_ATOMS: atom_id res chain seq x y z
N MET A 1 -15.01 6.57 8.60
CA MET A 1 -14.33 5.38 8.04
C MET A 1 -13.26 4.93 9.03
N ASN A 2 -13.47 3.83 9.74
CA ASN A 2 -12.74 3.56 10.98
C ASN A 2 -11.29 3.08 10.80
N TYR A 3 -10.91 2.60 9.60
CA TYR A 3 -9.62 1.91 9.41
C TYR A 3 -8.64 2.60 8.45
N VAL A 4 -9.07 3.62 7.69
CA VAL A 4 -8.18 4.33 6.75
C VAL A 4 -7.04 5.03 7.49
N GLY A 5 -7.33 5.74 8.58
CA GLY A 5 -6.31 6.39 9.40
C GLY A 5 -5.27 5.40 9.94
N THR A 6 -5.72 4.26 10.46
CA THR A 6 -4.83 3.21 10.97
C THR A 6 -3.97 2.59 9.87
N ALA A 7 -4.55 2.25 8.71
CA ALA A 7 -3.80 1.66 7.60
C ALA A 7 -2.71 2.60 7.07
N PHE A 8 -3.01 3.89 6.92
CA PHE A 8 -2.04 4.89 6.48
C PHE A 8 -1.01 5.22 7.57
N SER A 9 -1.39 5.16 8.86
CA SER A 9 -0.43 5.27 9.96
C SER A 9 0.56 4.10 9.98
N GLN A 10 0.09 2.89 9.66
CA GLN A 10 0.99 1.72 9.54
C GLN A 10 1.94 1.84 8.35
N LEU A 11 1.48 2.31 7.19
CA LEU A 11 2.36 2.60 6.06
C LEU A 11 3.40 3.68 6.43
N ALA A 12 2.99 4.76 7.08
CA ALA A 12 3.90 5.80 7.52
C ALA A 12 4.92 5.28 8.56
N PHE A 13 4.47 4.40 9.47
CA PHE A 13 5.34 3.76 10.44
C PHE A 13 6.36 2.82 9.77
N ALA A 14 5.95 2.05 8.77
CA ALA A 14 6.84 1.18 8.01
C ALA A 14 7.95 1.98 7.29
N TRP A 15 7.64 3.14 6.70
CA TRP A 15 8.64 4.05 6.12
C TRP A 15 9.64 4.54 7.15
N LYS A 16 9.16 4.97 8.34
CA LYS A 16 10.04 5.39 9.43
C LYS A 16 10.93 4.25 9.93
N LEU A 17 10.39 3.03 10.03
CA LEU A 17 11.14 1.87 10.49
C LEU A 17 12.22 1.48 9.48
N TYR A 18 11.92 1.52 8.19
CA TYR A 18 12.88 1.29 7.12
C TYR A 18 14.02 2.32 7.15
N ASP A 19 13.70 3.61 7.21
CA ASP A 19 14.68 4.70 7.32
C ASP A 19 15.57 4.55 8.57
N TYR A 20 14.96 4.24 9.71
CA TYR A 20 15.68 4.00 10.97
C TYR A 20 16.65 2.80 10.87
N ALA A 21 16.30 1.78 10.10
CA ALA A 21 17.16 0.62 9.84
C ALA A 21 18.30 0.95 8.88
N LEU A 22 18.06 1.75 7.84
CA LEU A 22 19.10 2.24 6.91
C LEU A 22 20.17 3.05 7.64
N ASP A 23 19.76 3.82 8.66
CA ASP A 23 20.67 4.55 9.56
C ASP A 23 21.47 3.63 10.53
N GLY A 24 21.26 2.31 10.48
CA GLY A 24 21.92 1.35 11.36
C GLY A 24 21.49 1.42 12.83
N LYS A 25 20.32 2.03 13.11
CA LYS A 25 19.86 2.27 14.49
C LYS A 25 19.09 1.09 15.10
N ILE A 26 18.87 0.02 14.34
CA ILE A 26 18.25 -1.23 14.83
C ILE A 26 19.36 -2.21 15.23
N ASN A 27 19.41 -2.56 16.51
CA ASN A 27 20.27 -3.63 16.98
C ASN A 27 19.66 -5.00 16.62
N LEU A 28 20.20 -5.65 15.59
CA LEU A 28 19.71 -6.92 15.08
C LEU A 28 19.70 -8.02 16.15
N ALA A 29 20.72 -8.08 17.01
CA ALA A 29 20.83 -9.10 18.04
C ALA A 29 19.81 -8.93 19.17
N GLU A 30 19.36 -7.70 19.42
CA GLU A 30 18.29 -7.43 20.39
C GLU A 30 16.90 -7.65 19.79
N LEU A 31 16.74 -7.35 18.50
CA LEU A 31 15.48 -7.55 17.77
C LEU A 31 15.19 -9.04 17.54
N ASP A 32 16.16 -9.77 16.95
CA ASP A 32 16.03 -11.17 16.54
C ASP A 32 16.46 -12.12 17.67
N ARG A 33 15.77 -11.98 18.80
CA ARG A 33 15.93 -12.83 19.98
C ARG A 33 14.79 -13.85 20.07
N PRO A 34 15.01 -15.00 20.73
CA PRO A 34 13.95 -15.97 20.98
C PRO A 34 12.72 -15.31 21.62
N LEU A 35 11.57 -15.53 21.01
CA LEU A 35 10.30 -14.95 21.46
C LEU A 35 9.24 -16.03 21.58
N THR A 36 8.71 -16.17 22.80
CA THR A 36 7.47 -16.89 23.07
C THR A 36 6.41 -15.88 23.46
N PHE A 37 5.30 -15.86 22.71
CA PHE A 37 4.14 -15.06 23.03
C PHE A 37 3.08 -15.94 23.71
N GLN A 38 2.58 -15.50 24.86
CA GLN A 38 1.51 -16.15 25.60
C GLN A 38 0.36 -15.16 25.80
N GLY A 39 -0.83 -15.48 25.31
CA GLY A 39 -2.02 -14.65 25.43
C GLY A 39 -3.28 -15.49 25.49
N GLY A 40 -3.97 -15.49 26.63
CA GLY A 40 -5.09 -16.41 26.87
C GLY A 40 -4.64 -17.86 26.77
N ASP A 41 -5.35 -18.65 25.97
CA ASP A 41 -5.05 -20.07 25.72
C ASP A 41 -4.06 -20.27 24.54
N MET A 42 -3.50 -19.20 23.97
CA MET A 42 -2.58 -19.28 22.84
C MET A 42 -1.12 -19.19 23.28
N VAL A 43 -0.31 -20.10 22.75
CA VAL A 43 1.16 -20.06 22.83
C VAL A 43 1.71 -20.05 21.40
N LEU A 44 2.48 -19.01 21.07
CA LEU A 44 3.23 -18.91 19.82
C LEU A 44 4.73 -18.89 20.16
N VAL A 45 5.47 -19.85 19.61
CA VAL A 45 6.94 -19.91 19.71
C VAL A 45 7.50 -19.60 18.34
N LEU A 46 8.24 -18.50 18.22
CA LEU A 46 8.94 -18.15 16.99
C LEU A 46 10.31 -18.84 16.94
N PRO A 47 10.89 -19.04 15.74
CA PRO A 47 12.28 -19.47 15.62
C PRO A 47 13.22 -18.55 16.40
N ASP A 48 14.30 -19.10 16.95
CA ASP A 48 15.27 -18.34 17.75
C ASP A 48 15.95 -17.21 16.96
N LYS A 49 16.06 -17.37 15.64
CA LYS A 49 16.68 -16.43 14.71
C LYS A 49 15.98 -16.52 13.35
N VAL A 50 15.65 -15.38 12.75
CA VAL A 50 15.03 -15.28 11.41
C VAL A 50 15.82 -14.41 10.43
N LEU A 51 16.85 -13.69 10.88
CA LEU A 51 17.66 -12.77 10.08
C LEU A 51 19.15 -13.09 10.23
N ASP A 52 19.83 -13.49 9.17
CA ASP A 52 21.23 -13.89 9.26
C ASP A 52 22.22 -12.73 9.19
N THR A 53 21.85 -11.69 8.46
CA THR A 53 22.69 -10.53 8.17
C THR A 53 21.90 -9.22 8.36
N PRO A 54 22.58 -8.07 8.55
CA PRO A 54 21.92 -6.77 8.51
C PRO A 54 21.16 -6.51 7.21
N ASN A 55 21.59 -7.11 6.10
CA ASN A 55 20.92 -6.96 4.81
C ASN A 55 19.56 -7.67 4.80
N ASP A 56 19.41 -8.78 5.51
CA ASP A 56 18.13 -9.49 5.62
C ASP A 56 17.08 -8.63 6.36
N LEU A 57 17.51 -7.84 7.34
CA LEU A 57 16.64 -6.86 8.01
C LEU A 57 16.14 -5.81 7.02
N ILE A 58 17.03 -5.26 6.18
CA ILE A 58 16.65 -4.27 5.17
C ILE A 58 15.64 -4.87 4.19
N LEU A 59 15.89 -6.07 3.67
CA LEU A 59 14.97 -6.78 2.77
C LEU A 59 13.61 -7.08 3.44
N ALA A 60 13.60 -7.49 4.71
CA ALA A 60 12.37 -7.71 5.46
C ALA A 60 11.54 -6.43 5.60
N LEU A 61 12.20 -5.29 5.82
CA LEU A 61 11.55 -3.99 5.93
C LEU A 61 11.05 -3.45 4.59
N GLU A 62 11.78 -3.70 3.49
CA GLU A 62 11.30 -3.41 2.13
C GLU A 62 10.04 -4.21 1.81
N ASN A 63 10.02 -5.50 2.15
CA ASN A 63 8.81 -6.32 2.00
C ASN A 63 7.67 -5.80 2.88
N ASN A 64 7.95 -5.38 4.12
CA ASN A 64 6.96 -4.78 5.00
C ASN A 64 6.39 -3.46 4.42
N LEU A 65 7.20 -2.67 3.71
CA LEU A 65 6.72 -1.49 2.99
C LEU A 65 5.72 -1.86 1.89
N VAL A 66 6.05 -2.85 1.06
CA VAL A 66 5.14 -3.31 0.00
C VAL A 66 3.82 -3.82 0.61
N ILE A 67 3.89 -4.60 1.68
CA ILE A 67 2.73 -5.15 2.38
C ILE A 67 1.83 -4.04 2.96
N THR A 68 2.42 -3.11 3.70
CA THR A 68 1.67 -2.01 4.32
C THR A 68 1.11 -1.05 3.28
N PHE A 69 1.80 -0.85 2.15
CA PHE A 69 1.28 -0.06 1.04
C PHE A 69 0.06 -0.73 0.41
N GLY A 70 0.14 -2.03 0.13
CA GLY A 70 -0.98 -2.82 -0.38
C GLY A 70 -2.18 -2.78 0.56
N ALA A 71 -1.95 -2.96 1.86
CA ALA A 71 -3.00 -2.87 2.88
C ALA A 71 -3.66 -1.49 2.92
N ALA A 72 -2.89 -0.40 2.80
CA ALA A 72 -3.41 0.96 2.73
C ALA A 72 -4.24 1.19 1.44
N ALA A 73 -3.77 0.72 0.28
CA ALA A 73 -4.49 0.83 -0.98
C ALA A 73 -5.81 0.04 -0.98
N ILE A 74 -5.80 -1.20 -0.48
CA ILE A 74 -7.01 -2.02 -0.30
C ILE A 74 -8.00 -1.32 0.62
N THR A 75 -7.51 -0.76 1.74
CA THR A 75 -8.33 -0.02 2.70
C THR A 75 -8.93 1.24 2.09
N LEU A 76 -8.16 1.99 1.29
CA LEU A 76 -8.66 3.18 0.59
C LEU A 76 -9.77 2.80 -0.40
N ASN A 77 -9.60 1.73 -1.17
CA ASN A 77 -10.65 1.23 -2.06
C ASN A 77 -11.91 0.80 -1.30
N ARG A 78 -11.75 0.13 -0.16
CA ARG A 78 -12.87 -0.25 0.69
C ARG A 78 -13.62 0.98 1.22
N CYS A 79 -12.90 2.01 1.65
CA CYS A 79 -13.51 3.26 2.12
C CYS A 79 -14.34 3.96 1.05
N ARG A 80 -13.86 3.96 -0.19
CA ARG A 80 -14.63 4.38 -1.37
C ARG A 80 -15.94 3.61 -1.50
N GLU A 81 -15.91 2.28 -1.36
CA GLU A 81 -17.11 1.45 -1.44
C GLU A 81 -18.08 1.73 -0.29
N GLU A 82 -17.59 1.90 0.94
CA GLU A 82 -18.38 2.26 2.12
C GLU A 82 -19.02 3.65 2.00
N ALA A 83 -18.36 4.58 1.30
CA ALA A 83 -18.90 5.90 0.96
C ALA A 83 -19.94 5.88 -0.18
N GLY A 84 -20.25 4.70 -0.74
CA GLY A 84 -21.22 4.55 -1.84
C GLY A 84 -20.69 4.95 -3.21
N LEU A 85 -19.40 5.23 -3.34
CA LEU A 85 -18.77 5.65 -4.60
C LEU A 85 -18.44 4.43 -5.46
N LYS A 86 -19.35 4.11 -6.38
CA LYS A 86 -19.23 2.94 -7.26
C LYS A 86 -18.27 3.21 -8.41
N LEU A 87 -17.69 2.12 -8.94
CA LEU A 87 -16.94 2.21 -10.19
C LEU A 87 -17.92 2.49 -11.32
N SER A 88 -17.91 3.71 -11.85
CA SER A 88 -18.78 4.16 -12.94
C SER A 88 -18.61 3.31 -14.20
N ALA A 89 -19.51 3.38 -15.18
CA ALA A 89 -19.31 2.70 -16.47
C ALA A 89 -18.29 3.44 -17.35
N GLU A 90 -18.31 4.76 -17.24
CA GLU A 90 -17.42 5.71 -17.91
C GLU A 90 -16.57 6.42 -16.86
N ILE A 91 -15.45 7.03 -17.27
CA ILE A 91 -14.56 7.78 -16.38
C ILE A 91 -14.45 9.18 -16.94
N GLU A 92 -15.21 10.11 -16.36
CA GLU A 92 -15.39 11.47 -16.86
C GLU A 92 -15.00 12.52 -15.82
N THR A 93 -15.50 12.38 -14.59
CA THR A 93 -15.27 13.35 -13.51
C THR A 93 -13.97 13.08 -12.76
N GLU A 94 -13.47 14.06 -12.01
CA GLU A 94 -12.34 13.84 -11.09
C GLU A 94 -12.63 12.73 -10.06
N ALA A 95 -13.88 12.63 -9.60
CA ALA A 95 -14.30 11.55 -8.71
C ALA A 95 -14.18 10.17 -9.41
N ASP A 96 -14.64 10.04 -10.65
CA ASP A 96 -14.50 8.80 -11.42
C ASP A 96 -13.03 8.43 -11.63
N GLN A 97 -12.18 9.43 -11.85
CA GLN A 97 -10.74 9.23 -12.03
C GLN A 97 -10.07 8.76 -10.74
N PHE A 98 -10.39 9.37 -9.60
CA PHE A 98 -9.95 8.87 -8.29
C PHE A 98 -10.40 7.43 -8.05
N ILE A 99 -11.67 7.14 -8.31
CA ILE A 99 -12.26 5.81 -8.13
C ILE A 99 -11.54 4.78 -9.01
N GLY A 100 -11.32 5.11 -10.28
CA GLY A 100 -10.63 4.26 -11.24
C GLY A 100 -9.18 3.99 -10.85
N ALA A 101 -8.42 5.03 -10.48
CA ALA A 101 -7.04 4.89 -10.02
C ALA A 101 -6.94 4.04 -8.75
N THR A 102 -7.78 4.34 -7.75
CA THR A 102 -7.83 3.58 -6.49
C THR A 102 -8.14 2.10 -6.73
N TYR A 103 -9.09 1.81 -7.61
CA TYR A 103 -9.45 0.45 -7.99
C TYR A 103 -8.29 -0.28 -8.70
N GLN A 104 -7.60 0.38 -9.63
CA GLN A 104 -6.45 -0.23 -10.31
C GLN A 104 -5.29 -0.50 -9.36
N ILE A 105 -4.93 0.47 -8.51
CA ILE A 105 -3.86 0.28 -7.52
C ILE A 105 -4.21 -0.90 -6.61
N ARG A 106 -5.43 -0.95 -6.07
CA ARG A 106 -5.88 -2.09 -5.26
C ARG A 106 -5.75 -3.42 -6.00
N ASN A 107 -6.12 -3.49 -7.28
CA ASN A 107 -6.03 -4.72 -8.06
C ASN A 107 -4.60 -5.21 -8.26
N ALA A 108 -3.61 -4.31 -8.25
CA ALA A 108 -2.22 -4.71 -8.36
C ALA A 108 -1.76 -5.58 -7.17
N PHE A 109 -2.42 -5.44 -6.01
CA PHE A 109 -2.10 -6.14 -4.75
C PHE A 109 -3.09 -7.27 -4.41
N ASP A 110 -4.13 -7.51 -5.21
CA ASP A 110 -5.23 -8.43 -4.85
C ASP A 110 -4.86 -9.91 -4.95
N HIS A 111 -3.83 -10.25 -5.72
CA HIS A 111 -3.43 -11.64 -5.97
C HIS A 111 -2.07 -11.99 -5.37
N ASP A 112 -1.22 -11.00 -5.15
CA ASP A 112 0.08 -11.16 -4.49
C ASP A 112 0.46 -9.85 -3.82
N ILE A 113 0.55 -9.86 -2.48
CA ILE A 113 0.87 -8.68 -1.70
C ILE A 113 2.38 -8.45 -1.58
N ALA A 114 3.20 -9.50 -1.76
CA ALA A 114 4.65 -9.42 -1.67
C ALA A 114 5.29 -9.10 -3.04
N GLU A 115 4.68 -9.60 -4.12
CA GLU A 115 5.08 -9.31 -5.50
C GLU A 115 3.91 -8.76 -6.32
N PRO A 116 3.40 -7.55 -5.99
CA PRO A 116 2.26 -6.97 -6.67
C PRO A 116 2.53 -6.76 -8.17
N ARG A 117 1.49 -6.96 -8.98
CA ARG A 117 1.55 -6.89 -10.44
C ARG A 117 0.32 -6.21 -10.99
N TRP A 118 0.54 -5.30 -11.93
CA TRP A 118 -0.54 -4.75 -12.72
C TRP A 118 -1.20 -5.83 -13.58
N ASN A 119 -2.47 -5.62 -13.87
CA ASN A 119 -3.21 -6.41 -14.86
C ASN A 119 -4.19 -5.50 -15.62
N ILE A 120 -3.62 -4.48 -16.27
CA ILE A 120 -4.38 -3.45 -16.98
C ILE A 120 -4.48 -3.85 -18.45
N THR A 121 -5.35 -4.82 -18.72
CA THR A 121 -5.60 -5.34 -20.09
C THR A 121 -6.79 -4.69 -20.78
N LYS A 122 -7.64 -3.98 -20.02
CA LYS A 122 -8.83 -3.31 -20.57
C LYS A 122 -8.49 -1.85 -20.92
N PRO A 123 -8.70 -1.40 -22.17
CA PRO A 123 -8.38 -0.04 -22.62
C PRO A 123 -8.97 1.06 -21.74
N ARG A 124 -10.16 0.82 -21.17
CA ARG A 124 -10.82 1.75 -20.24
C ARG A 124 -9.94 2.14 -19.04
N PHE A 125 -9.09 1.22 -18.56
CA PHE A 125 -8.26 1.44 -17.38
C PHE A 125 -6.80 1.80 -17.72
N ALA A 126 -6.37 1.50 -18.94
CA ALA A 126 -5.09 1.90 -19.50
C ALA A 126 -5.16 3.36 -19.96
N ARG A 127 -5.05 4.29 -19.01
CA ARG A 127 -5.21 5.71 -19.27
C ARG A 127 -4.51 6.58 -18.24
N ARG A 128 -4.54 7.88 -18.50
CA ARG A 128 -4.22 8.92 -17.52
C ARG A 128 -5.41 9.19 -16.59
N TYR A 129 -5.10 9.29 -15.31
CA TYR A 129 -6.00 9.71 -14.24
C TYR A 129 -5.50 11.04 -13.68
N GLU A 130 -6.38 12.02 -13.59
CA GLU A 130 -6.12 13.37 -13.12
C GLU A 130 -7.25 13.81 -12.17
N PHE A 131 -6.92 14.09 -10.91
CA PHE A 131 -7.86 14.52 -9.86
C PHE A 131 -7.11 15.19 -8.71
N GLY A 132 -7.64 16.26 -8.11
CA GLY A 132 -7.02 16.89 -6.93
C GLY A 132 -5.55 17.30 -7.10
N GLY A 133 -5.13 17.66 -8.33
CA GLY A 133 -3.73 17.96 -8.65
C GLY A 133 -2.79 16.75 -8.68
N ILE A 134 -3.31 15.52 -8.62
CA ILE A 134 -2.59 14.27 -8.80
C ILE A 134 -2.70 13.84 -10.26
N ARG A 135 -1.60 13.30 -10.82
CA ARG A 135 -1.55 12.74 -12.16
C ARG A 135 -0.90 11.36 -12.13
N ILE A 136 -1.63 10.36 -12.61
CA ILE A 136 -1.17 8.96 -12.71
C ILE A 136 -1.33 8.51 -14.17
N ASP A 137 -0.26 8.05 -14.82
CA ASP A 137 -0.31 7.56 -16.19
C ASP A 137 -0.17 6.03 -16.23
N LEU A 138 -1.30 5.33 -16.43
CA LEU A 138 -1.33 3.87 -16.55
C LEU A 138 -1.52 3.40 -18.00
N THR A 139 -1.29 4.27 -18.99
CA THR A 139 -1.61 3.98 -20.41
C THR A 139 -0.88 2.76 -20.94
N ASP A 140 0.39 2.58 -20.55
CA ASP A 140 1.27 1.55 -21.13
C ASP A 140 1.81 0.54 -20.09
N VAL A 141 1.20 0.49 -18.91
CA VAL A 141 1.68 -0.35 -17.80
C VAL A 141 1.41 -1.84 -18.04
N GLY A 142 0.27 -2.18 -18.63
CA GLY A 142 -0.07 -3.56 -19.00
C GLY A 142 -0.06 -4.54 -17.81
N THR A 143 0.79 -5.57 -17.88
CA THR A 143 0.87 -6.67 -16.89
C THR A 143 2.20 -6.73 -16.13
N LYS A 144 2.93 -5.61 -16.03
CA LYS A 144 4.24 -5.58 -15.38
C LYS A 144 4.14 -5.65 -13.83
N ARG A 145 5.27 -5.85 -13.17
CA ARG A 145 5.38 -5.69 -11.70
C ARG A 145 5.00 -4.26 -11.32
N PHE A 146 4.25 -4.11 -10.24
CA PHE A 146 3.96 -2.80 -9.67
C PHE A 146 5.24 -2.16 -9.14
N GLU A 147 5.45 -0.89 -9.50
CA GLU A 147 6.51 -0.04 -8.98
C GLU A 147 5.87 1.26 -8.47
N TYR A 148 6.36 1.82 -7.36
CA TYR A 148 5.80 3.07 -6.82
C TYR A 148 5.84 4.22 -7.85
N GLN A 149 6.84 4.22 -8.74
CA GLN A 149 7.01 5.19 -9.81
C GLN A 149 5.86 5.15 -10.84
N ASP A 150 5.14 4.03 -10.97
CA ASP A 150 4.00 3.90 -11.89
C ASP A 150 2.87 4.87 -11.55
N ILE A 151 2.75 5.21 -10.27
CA ILE A 151 1.78 6.20 -9.80
C ILE A 151 2.40 7.57 -9.52
N GLY A 152 3.70 7.75 -9.78
CA GLY A 152 4.43 9.00 -9.53
C GLY A 152 5.21 9.04 -8.21
N GLY A 153 5.20 7.97 -7.43
CA GLY A 153 5.91 7.87 -6.15
C GLY A 153 5.05 7.34 -5.00
N PRO A 154 5.67 6.97 -3.86
CA PRO A 154 4.94 6.42 -2.71
C PRO A 154 4.05 7.45 -2.01
N ASP A 155 4.35 8.75 -2.11
CA ASP A 155 3.57 9.84 -1.54
C ASP A 155 2.19 9.98 -2.19
N VAL A 156 2.05 9.54 -3.44
CA VAL A 156 0.79 9.70 -4.20
C VAL A 156 -0.37 9.00 -3.51
N LEU A 157 -0.16 7.84 -2.88
CA LEU A 157 -1.22 7.16 -2.14
C LEU A 157 -1.72 8.00 -0.94
N PHE A 158 -0.81 8.70 -0.23
CA PHE A 158 -1.18 9.62 0.85
C PHE A 158 -1.99 10.81 0.32
N ARG A 159 -1.52 11.41 -0.79
CA ARG A 159 -2.25 12.51 -1.45
C ARG A 159 -3.64 12.09 -1.92
N MET A 160 -3.78 10.85 -2.41
CA MET A 160 -5.07 10.27 -2.78
C MET A 160 -6.02 10.15 -1.58
N LYS A 161 -5.52 9.68 -0.42
CA LYS A 161 -6.32 9.67 0.82
C LYS A 161 -6.78 11.07 1.19
N ASP A 162 -5.86 12.05 1.21
CA ASP A 162 -6.18 13.41 1.63
C ASP A 162 -7.19 14.08 0.69
N TYR A 163 -7.07 13.85 -0.63
CA TYR A 163 -8.06 14.27 -1.60
C TYR A 163 -9.45 13.71 -1.26
N ALA A 164 -9.55 12.41 -0.97
CA ALA A 164 -10.81 11.75 -0.72
C ALA A 164 -11.46 12.19 0.60
N GLU A 165 -10.68 12.32 1.67
CA GLU A 165 -11.13 12.85 2.97
C GLU A 165 -11.59 14.31 2.87
N THR A 166 -11.00 15.10 1.97
CA THR A 166 -11.37 16.52 1.81
C THR A 166 -12.58 16.71 0.89
N HIS A 167 -12.71 15.91 -0.17
CA HIS A 167 -13.65 16.22 -1.27
C HIS A 167 -14.72 15.18 -1.52
N LEU A 168 -14.52 13.91 -1.12
CA LEU A 168 -15.40 12.81 -1.51
C LEU A 168 -16.24 12.25 -0.37
N TRP A 169 -15.67 12.16 0.83
CA TRP A 169 -16.35 11.57 1.98
C TRP A 169 -16.02 12.25 3.32
N PRO A 170 -16.20 13.58 3.42
CA PRO A 170 -15.88 14.34 4.61
C PRO A 170 -16.62 13.85 5.87
#